data_AF-A0A3C0TFV6-F1
#
_entry.id   AF-A0A3C0TFV6-F1
#
_cell.length_a   1.000
_cell.length_b   1.000
_cell.length_c   1.000
_cell.angle_alpha   90.00
_cell.angle_beta   90.00
_cell.angle_gamma   90.00
#
_symmetry.space_group_name_H-M   'P 1'
#
loop_
_entity.id
_entity.type
_entity.pdbx_description
1 polymer ?
#
loop_
_entity_poly.entity_id
_entity_poly.type
_entity_poly.pdbx_seq_one_letter_code
_entity_poly.pdbx_strand_id
1 'polypeptide(L)'
;MQVKPKLEEVKEIAGTGNYDIVPVSAEILSDFITPIEAMRILKNVSMHCYMLESAQADKKWGRYTFLGYDPKMAISCVDGVMKAGDITVKTEDPSGFLRELLRKYRSPRIDGLPSFTGGLVGYFSYDYLGYSEPSIRNSCSDTENFMDVDLMLFDRVI
;
A
#
# COMPACT_ATOMS: atom_id res chain seq x y z
N MET A 1 -19.62 -16.98 5.69
CA MET A 1 -18.72 -15.80 5.68
C MET A 1 -19.49 -14.63 6.26
N GLN A 2 -19.08 -14.12 7.43
CA GLN A 2 -19.72 -12.96 8.04
C GLN A 2 -18.87 -11.73 7.73
N VAL A 3 -19.48 -10.73 7.08
CA VAL A 3 -18.83 -9.47 6.73
C VAL A 3 -18.92 -8.50 7.93
N LYS A 4 -17.82 -7.84 8.26
CA LYS A 4 -17.71 -6.84 9.33
C LYS A 4 -16.91 -5.62 8.83
N PRO A 5 -17.20 -4.39 9.30
CA PRO A 5 -18.36 -4.00 10.09
C PRO A 5 -19.70 -4.19 9.34
N LYS A 6 -20.82 -4.15 10.05
CA LYS A 6 -22.15 -4.22 9.42
C LYS A 6 -22.42 -2.95 8.61
N LEU A 7 -23.31 -3.01 7.63
CA LEU A 7 -23.66 -1.86 6.79
C LEU A 7 -24.10 -0.62 7.60
N GLU A 8 -24.85 -0.82 8.69
CA GLU A 8 -25.29 0.30 9.54
C GLU A 8 -24.10 0.98 10.24
N GLU A 9 -23.14 0.21 10.76
CA GLU A 9 -21.89 0.74 11.34
C GLU A 9 -21.05 1.48 10.28
N VAL A 10 -20.99 0.98 9.05
CA VAL A 10 -20.32 1.67 7.93
C VAL A 10 -20.98 3.02 7.66
N LYS A 11 -22.32 3.08 7.64
CA LYS A 11 -23.07 4.33 7.43
C LYS A 11 -22.84 5.33 8.56
N GLU A 12 -22.77 4.85 9.81
CA GLU A 12 -22.47 5.70 10.97
C GLU A 12 -21.07 6.33 10.85
N ILE A 13 -20.05 5.52 10.52
CA ILE A 13 -18.68 5.99 10.32
C ILE A 13 -18.64 7.01 9.16
N ALA A 14 -19.26 6.68 8.03
CA ALA A 14 -19.32 7.57 6.87
C ALA A 14 -20.05 8.88 7.20
N GLY A 15 -21.09 8.84 8.02
CA GLY A 15 -21.86 10.00 8.48
C GLY A 15 -21.04 11.01 9.29
N THR A 16 -19.89 10.61 9.85
CA THR A 16 -18.99 11.54 10.54
C THR A 16 -18.26 12.51 9.60
N GLY A 17 -18.15 12.17 8.31
CA GLY A 17 -17.40 12.95 7.32
C GLY A 17 -15.88 12.97 7.52
N ASN A 18 -15.34 12.16 8.44
CA ASN A 18 -13.90 12.16 8.78
C ASN A 18 -13.06 11.23 7.90
N TYR A 19 -13.69 10.32 7.15
CA TYR A 19 -13.04 9.24 6.41
C TYR A 19 -13.59 9.14 4.99
N ASP A 20 -12.70 8.88 4.03
CA ASP A 20 -13.02 8.73 2.61
C ASP A 20 -13.33 7.27 2.25
N ILE A 21 -12.78 6.34 3.03
CA ILE A 21 -12.91 4.90 2.82
C ILE A 21 -13.10 4.20 4.16
N VAL A 22 -13.88 3.12 4.19
CA VAL A 22 -14.10 2.29 5.37
C VAL A 22 -13.71 0.85 5.03
N PRO A 23 -12.78 0.22 5.76
CA PRO A 23 -12.36 -1.14 5.48
C PRO A 23 -13.48 -2.10 5.90
N VAL A 24 -13.80 -3.02 5.00
CA VAL A 24 -14.76 -4.09 5.25
C VAL A 24 -14.03 -5.41 5.07
N SER A 25 -14.17 -6.30 6.05
CA SER A 25 -13.46 -7.57 6.12
C SER A 25 -14.42 -8.73 6.23
N ALA A 26 -13.91 -9.91 5.87
CA ALA A 26 -14.56 -11.16 6.16
C ALA A 26 -13.48 -12.23 6.37
N GLU A 27 -13.75 -13.15 7.29
CA GLU A 27 -12.86 -14.27 7.56
C GLU A 27 -13.31 -15.51 6.79
N ILE A 28 -12.33 -16.20 6.20
CA ILE A 28 -12.50 -17.42 5.43
C ILE A 28 -11.56 -18.46 6.01
N LEU A 29 -12.04 -19.69 6.20
CA LEU A 29 -11.20 -20.81 6.64
C LEU A 29 -10.21 -21.16 5.51
N SER A 30 -8.92 -21.19 5.84
CA SER A 30 -7.82 -21.38 4.88
C SER A 30 -6.78 -22.38 5.42
N ASP A 31 -7.22 -23.42 6.12
CA ASP A 31 -6.37 -24.50 6.63
C ASP A 31 -5.76 -25.38 5.52
N PHE A 32 -6.24 -25.24 4.28
CA PHE A 32 -5.78 -25.97 3.09
C PHE A 32 -4.95 -25.12 2.11
N ILE A 33 -4.68 -23.84 2.39
CA ILE A 33 -3.87 -22.95 1.52
C ILE A 33 -2.80 -22.26 2.36
N THR A 34 -1.54 -22.45 1.96
CA THR A 34 -0.41 -21.69 2.50
C THR A 34 -0.29 -20.29 1.86
N PRO A 35 0.36 -19.30 2.50
CA PRO A 35 0.56 -17.98 1.89
C PRO A 35 1.28 -18.02 0.52
N ILE A 36 2.21 -18.95 0.34
CA ILE A 36 2.93 -19.14 -0.92
C ILE A 36 1.97 -19.65 -2.01
N GLU A 37 1.10 -20.60 -1.70
CA GLU A 37 0.08 -21.09 -2.64
C GLU A 37 -0.93 -20.00 -3.00
N ALA A 38 -1.39 -19.22 -2.01
CA ALA A 38 -2.22 -18.05 -2.24
C ALA A 38 -1.52 -17.07 -3.19
N MET A 39 -0.25 -16.74 -2.95
CA MET A 39 0.53 -15.87 -3.83
C MET A 39 0.65 -16.42 -5.26
N ARG A 40 0.85 -17.73 -5.42
CA ARG A 40 0.86 -18.37 -6.76
C ARG A 40 -0.46 -18.19 -7.49
N ILE A 41 -1.59 -18.29 -6.79
CA ILE A 41 -2.92 -18.05 -7.35
C ILE A 41 -3.07 -16.58 -7.76
N LEU A 42 -2.72 -15.65 -6.87
CA LEU A 42 -2.82 -14.21 -7.12
C LEU A 42 -1.99 -13.74 -8.32
N LYS A 43 -0.80 -14.33 -8.53
CA LYS A 43 0.05 -14.05 -9.70
C LYS A 43 -0.56 -14.48 -11.04
N ASN A 44 -1.57 -15.34 -11.06
CA ASN A 44 -2.33 -15.64 -12.28
C ASN A 44 -3.42 -14.59 -12.59
N VAL A 45 -3.70 -13.70 -11.63
CA VAL A 45 -4.74 -12.66 -11.75
C VAL A 45 -4.12 -11.30 -12.02
N SER A 46 -3.01 -10.97 -11.35
CA SER A 46 -2.34 -9.67 -11.45
C SER A 46 -0.83 -9.84 -11.56
N MET A 47 -0.20 -8.98 -12.38
CA MET A 47 1.26 -8.82 -12.41
C MET A 47 1.78 -7.98 -11.24
N HIS A 48 0.90 -7.20 -10.61
CA HIS A 48 1.18 -6.42 -9.42
C HIS A 48 0.63 -7.13 -8.19
N CYS A 49 1.52 -7.79 -7.45
CA CYS A 49 1.21 -8.54 -6.24
C CYS A 49 2.30 -8.30 -5.20
N TYR A 50 1.95 -8.31 -3.91
CA TYR A 50 2.91 -8.29 -2.81
C TYR A 50 2.60 -9.37 -1.77
N MET A 51 3.64 -9.81 -1.08
CA MET A 51 3.57 -10.63 0.12
C MET A 51 4.49 -10.01 1.17
N LEU A 52 3.94 -9.62 2.31
CA LEU A 52 4.69 -9.09 3.44
C LEU A 52 4.53 -10.06 4.61
N GLU A 53 5.60 -10.79 4.91
CA GLU A 53 5.66 -11.74 6.02
C GLU A 53 6.67 -11.25 7.06
N SER A 54 6.29 -11.34 8.33
CA SER A 54 7.14 -10.94 9.45
C SER A 54 7.70 -12.19 10.14
N ALA A 55 9.01 -12.39 10.07
CA ALA A 55 9.71 -13.53 10.69
C ALA A 55 9.93 -13.35 12.21
N GLN A 56 9.24 -12.40 12.84
CA GLN A 56 9.49 -12.06 14.24
C GLN A 56 8.85 -13.10 15.18
N ALA A 57 9.62 -13.64 16.13
CA ALA A 57 9.18 -14.64 17.10
C ALA A 57 8.12 -14.14 18.12
N ASP A 58 7.89 -12.82 18.14
CA ASP A 58 6.86 -12.15 18.93
C ASP A 58 5.49 -12.34 18.27
N LYS A 59 4.55 -12.98 18.99
CA LYS A 59 3.18 -13.28 18.52
C LYS A 59 2.28 -12.05 18.27
N LYS A 60 2.68 -10.85 18.67
CA LYS A 60 1.94 -9.60 18.41
C LYS A 60 2.27 -9.01 17.02
N TRP A 61 3.51 -9.13 16.55
CA TRP A 61 3.96 -8.51 15.29
C TRP A 61 4.19 -9.53 14.15
N GLY A 62 4.41 -10.81 14.47
CA GLY A 62 4.63 -11.90 13.50
C GLY A 62 3.38 -12.70 13.12
N ARG A 63 2.17 -12.25 13.50
CA ARG A 63 0.94 -13.07 13.35
C ARG A 63 0.41 -13.12 11.90
N TYR A 64 0.61 -12.07 11.13
CA TYR A 64 -0.02 -11.91 9.82
C TYR A 64 1.01 -11.99 8.70
N THR A 65 0.64 -12.69 7.63
CA THR A 65 1.21 -12.47 6.30
C THR A 65 0.19 -11.65 5.53
N PHE A 66 0.59 -10.47 5.04
CA PHE A 66 -0.28 -9.63 4.23
C PHE A 66 -0.05 -9.95 2.76
N LEU A 67 -1.13 -10.23 2.06
CA LEU A 67 -1.12 -10.45 0.62
C LEU A 67 -1.97 -9.37 -0.06
N GLY A 68 -1.52 -8.89 -1.20
CA GLY A 68 -2.31 -7.98 -2.02
C GLY A 68 -2.02 -8.19 -3.50
N TYR A 69 -3.00 -7.83 -4.32
CA TYR A 69 -2.98 -7.98 -5.77
C TYR A 69 -3.87 -6.91 -6.38
N ASP A 70 -3.67 -6.62 -7.67
CA ASP A 70 -4.53 -5.73 -8.46
C ASP A 70 -4.71 -4.35 -7.80
N PRO A 71 -3.62 -3.56 -7.68
CA PRO A 71 -3.69 -2.27 -7.01
C PRO A 71 -4.63 -1.32 -7.76
N LYS A 72 -5.28 -0.45 -7.00
CA LYS A 72 -6.15 0.61 -7.52
C LYS A 72 -5.38 1.62 -8.36
N MET A 73 -4.11 1.86 -8.02
CA MET A 73 -3.26 2.85 -8.66
C MET A 73 -1.79 2.50 -8.49
N ALA A 74 -1.01 2.62 -9.57
CA ALA A 74 0.45 2.62 -9.51
C ALA A 74 0.96 4.08 -9.44
N ILE A 75 2.02 4.28 -8.66
CA ILE A 75 2.61 5.57 -8.34
C ILE A 75 4.12 5.44 -8.48
N SER A 76 4.73 6.26 -9.32
CA SER A 76 6.19 6.25 -9.50
C SER A 76 6.77 7.66 -9.51
N CYS A 77 8.05 7.77 -9.16
CA CYS A 77 8.83 8.99 -9.30
C CYS A 77 10.17 8.65 -9.96
N VAL A 78 10.54 9.41 -10.99
CA VAL A 78 11.88 9.35 -11.61
C VAL A 78 12.32 10.78 -11.90
N ASP A 79 13.45 11.21 -11.35
CA ASP A 79 14.04 12.54 -11.57
C ASP A 79 13.05 13.71 -11.36
N GLY A 80 12.25 13.59 -10.30
CA GLY A 80 11.23 14.56 -9.91
C GLY A 80 9.96 14.52 -10.77
N VAL A 81 9.85 13.58 -11.70
CA VAL A 81 8.63 13.34 -12.47
C VAL A 81 7.80 12.29 -11.75
N MET A 82 6.78 12.75 -11.04
CA MET A 82 5.82 11.92 -10.32
C MET A 82 4.68 11.52 -11.24
N LYS A 83 4.35 10.22 -11.28
CA LYS A 83 3.20 9.66 -11.99
C LYS A 83 2.30 8.94 -10.99
N ALA A 84 0.98 9.14 -11.09
CA ALA A 84 -0.01 8.47 -10.25
C ALA A 84 -1.31 8.28 -11.05
N GLY A 85 -1.57 7.07 -11.54
CA GLY A 85 -2.64 6.84 -12.53
C GLY A 85 -2.46 7.73 -13.76
N ASP A 86 -3.48 8.51 -14.12
CA ASP A 86 -3.44 9.43 -15.27
C ASP A 86 -2.74 10.77 -14.97
N ILE A 87 -2.31 10.98 -13.72
CA ILE A 87 -1.67 12.23 -13.30
C ILE A 87 -0.17 12.11 -13.54
N THR A 88 0.42 13.12 -14.19
CA THR A 88 1.88 13.31 -14.29
C THR A 88 2.23 14.73 -13.87
N VAL A 89 3.12 14.89 -12.88
CA VAL A 89 3.54 16.20 -12.39
C VAL A 89 5.05 16.23 -12.17
N LYS A 90 5.66 17.40 -12.34
CA LYS A 90 7.03 17.64 -11.87
C LYS A 90 6.98 18.17 -10.44
N THR A 91 7.77 17.58 -9.55
CA THR A 91 7.84 17.95 -8.14
C THR A 91 9.27 17.81 -7.60
N GLU A 92 9.64 18.71 -6.70
CA GLU A 92 10.85 18.58 -5.88
C GLU A 92 10.55 17.98 -4.50
N ASP A 93 9.27 17.79 -4.16
CA ASP A 93 8.80 17.16 -2.93
C ASP A 93 7.82 16.01 -3.25
N PRO A 94 8.31 14.81 -3.62
CA PRO A 94 7.46 13.65 -3.81
C PRO A 94 6.75 13.24 -2.52
N SER A 95 7.35 13.50 -1.35
CA SER A 95 6.76 13.20 -0.05
C SER A 95 5.47 13.99 0.19
N GLY A 96 5.46 15.28 -0.16
CA GLY A 96 4.29 16.14 -0.13
C GLY A 96 3.18 15.63 -1.05
N PHE A 97 3.54 15.24 -2.29
CA PHE A 97 2.58 14.64 -3.23
C PHE A 97 1.92 13.38 -2.64
N LEU A 98 2.71 12.46 -2.08
CA LEU A 98 2.18 11.24 -1.44
C LEU A 98 1.28 11.55 -0.25
N ARG A 99 1.61 12.55 0.56
CA ARG A 99 0.75 12.99 1.68
C ARG A 99 -0.59 13.54 1.19
N GLU A 100 -0.60 14.38 0.17
CA GLU A 100 -1.85 14.90 -0.42
C GLU A 100 -2.68 13.78 -1.06
N LEU A 101 -2.03 12.78 -1.68
CA LEU A 101 -2.73 11.61 -2.19
C LEU A 101 -3.39 10.82 -1.05
N LEU A 102 -2.64 10.45 -0.02
CA LEU A 102 -3.14 9.69 1.13
C LEU A 102 -4.26 10.42 1.90
N ARG A 103 -4.29 11.75 1.87
CA ARG A 103 -5.38 12.54 2.46
C ARG A 103 -6.74 12.29 1.83
N LYS A 104 -6.79 11.76 0.60
CA LYS A 104 -8.03 11.39 -0.12
C LYS A 104 -8.48 9.96 0.14
N TYR A 105 -7.70 9.20 0.92
CA TYR A 105 -7.94 7.80 1.24
C TYR A 105 -7.88 7.57 2.75
N ARG A 106 -8.38 8.52 3.55
CA ARG A 106 -8.38 8.36 5.01
C ARG A 106 -9.33 7.25 5.41
N SER A 107 -8.80 6.32 6.21
CA SER A 107 -9.48 5.11 6.65
C SER A 107 -9.51 5.03 8.18
N PRO A 108 -10.64 4.64 8.80
CA PRO A 108 -10.72 4.43 10.24
C PRO A 108 -9.92 3.20 10.65
N ARG A 109 -9.39 3.24 11.89
CA ARG A 109 -8.93 2.01 12.56
C ARG A 109 -10.13 1.36 13.22
N ILE A 110 -10.44 0.13 12.82
CA ILE A 110 -11.54 -0.66 13.38
C ILE A 110 -10.94 -1.75 14.25
N ASP A 111 -11.42 -1.83 15.49
CA ASP A 111 -10.96 -2.83 16.45
C ASP A 111 -11.19 -4.26 15.93
N GLY A 112 -10.20 -5.11 16.12
CA GLY A 112 -10.22 -6.51 15.68
C GLY A 112 -9.73 -6.74 14.24
N LEU A 113 -9.52 -5.69 13.43
CA LEU A 113 -8.86 -5.84 12.13
C LEU A 113 -7.33 -5.98 12.27
N PRO A 114 -6.65 -6.58 11.27
CA PRO A 114 -5.20 -6.57 11.20
C PRO A 114 -4.61 -5.15 11.20
N SER A 115 -3.31 -5.05 11.49
CA SER A 115 -2.60 -3.76 11.54
C SER A 115 -2.51 -3.03 10.19
N PHE A 116 -2.68 -3.77 9.09
CA PHE A 116 -2.69 -3.24 7.73
C PHE A 116 -3.97 -3.68 7.02
N THR A 117 -4.77 -2.70 6.56
CA THR A 117 -6.08 -2.91 5.92
C THR A 117 -6.14 -2.30 4.52
N GLY A 118 -4.98 -1.93 3.96
CA GLY A 118 -4.85 -1.23 2.68
C GLY A 118 -3.96 0.01 2.81
N GLY A 119 -3.50 0.51 1.67
CA GLY A 119 -2.59 1.65 1.60
C GLY A 119 -1.53 1.50 0.53
N LEU A 120 -0.48 2.31 0.65
CA LEU A 120 0.66 2.28 -0.26
C LEU A 120 1.63 1.15 0.11
N VAL A 121 1.95 0.31 -0.86
CA VAL A 121 2.96 -0.75 -0.74
C VAL A 121 3.92 -0.66 -1.93
N GLY A 122 5.22 -0.80 -1.67
CA GLY A 122 6.28 -0.71 -2.68
C GLY A 122 7.59 -0.30 -2.02
N TYR A 123 8.38 0.52 -2.71
CA TYR A 123 9.68 0.95 -2.22
C TYR A 123 9.98 2.44 -2.48
N PHE A 124 10.94 2.93 -1.70
CA PHE A 124 11.69 4.15 -1.96
C PHE A 124 13.13 3.74 -2.24
N SER A 125 13.71 4.18 -3.35
CA SER A 125 15.11 3.86 -3.67
C SER A 125 16.07 4.67 -2.79
N TYR A 126 17.37 4.39 -2.93
CA TYR A 126 18.39 5.20 -2.28
C TYR A 126 18.38 6.65 -2.78
N ASP A 127 18.15 6.87 -4.09
CA ASP A 127 18.17 8.19 -4.72
C ASP A 127 17.03 9.10 -4.26
N TYR A 128 15.97 8.51 -3.70
CA TYR A 128 14.92 9.25 -2.98
C TYR A 128 15.48 10.16 -1.87
N LEU A 129 16.60 9.79 -1.24
CA LEU A 129 17.23 10.62 -0.21
C LEU A 129 17.65 11.99 -0.75
N GLY A 130 17.96 12.09 -2.06
CA GLY A 130 18.35 13.33 -2.71
C GLY A 130 17.24 14.40 -2.75
N TYR A 131 15.98 14.04 -2.51
CA TYR A 131 14.89 15.01 -2.36
C TYR A 131 14.89 15.70 -0.99
N SER A 132 15.33 15.00 0.06
CA SER A 132 15.50 15.61 1.40
C SER A 132 16.87 16.24 1.60
N GLU A 133 17.90 15.70 0.95
CA GLU A 133 19.29 16.18 1.04
C GLU A 133 19.85 16.47 -0.36
N PRO A 134 19.61 17.67 -0.91
CA PRO A 134 20.07 18.00 -2.26
C PRO A 134 21.59 17.94 -2.43
N SER A 135 22.35 18.06 -1.34
CA SER A 135 23.82 18.02 -1.34
C SER A 135 24.40 16.67 -1.79
N ILE A 136 23.62 15.59 -1.68
CA ILE A 136 24.05 14.24 -2.08
C ILE A 136 23.58 13.85 -3.49
N ARG A 137 22.83 14.72 -4.18
CA ARG A 137 22.46 14.52 -5.58
C ARG A 137 23.73 14.62 -6.42
N ASN A 138 24.37 13.48 -6.63
CA ASN A 138 25.62 13.37 -7.37
C ASN A 138 25.39 12.90 -8.79
N SER A 139 26.31 13.26 -9.68
CA SER A 139 26.32 12.85 -11.09
C SER A 139 26.81 11.42 -11.31
N CYS A 140 26.60 10.52 -10.34
CA CYS A 140 26.94 9.12 -10.51
C CYS A 140 26.07 8.53 -11.63
N SER A 141 26.65 7.70 -12.49
CA SER A 141 25.89 7.03 -13.53
C SER A 141 24.89 6.07 -12.90
N ASP A 142 23.59 6.28 -13.12
CA ASP A 142 22.57 5.31 -12.78
C ASP A 142 22.59 4.17 -13.81
N THR A 143 23.07 3.02 -13.38
CA THR A 143 23.18 1.82 -14.22
C THR A 143 21.99 0.88 -14.04
N GLU A 144 21.31 0.97 -12.92
CA GLU A 144 20.22 0.06 -12.54
C GLU A 144 18.85 0.61 -12.96
N ASN A 145 18.74 1.93 -13.19
CA ASN A 145 17.52 2.61 -13.61
C ASN A 145 16.34 2.34 -12.66
N PHE A 146 16.62 2.32 -11.36
CA PHE A 146 15.57 2.21 -10.35
C PHE A 146 14.72 3.47 -10.33
N MET A 147 13.43 3.32 -10.05
CA MET A 147 12.59 4.48 -9.79
C MET A 147 12.92 5.04 -8.40
N ASP A 148 12.97 6.36 -8.24
CA ASP A 148 13.14 7.00 -6.93
C ASP A 148 12.06 6.54 -5.95
N VAL A 149 10.84 6.40 -6.46
CA VAL A 149 9.67 5.89 -5.76
C VAL A 149 8.95 4.95 -6.70
N ASP A 150 8.54 3.78 -6.19
CA ASP A 150 7.60 2.89 -6.87
C ASP A 150 6.67 2.30 -5.82
N LEU A 151 5.44 2.81 -5.79
CA LEU A 151 4.41 2.48 -4.81
C LEU A 151 3.12 2.14 -5.53
N MET A 152 2.32 1.31 -4.90
CA MET A 152 1.01 0.92 -5.41
C MET A 152 -0.01 1.08 -4.30
N LEU A 153 -1.15 1.70 -4.61
CA LEU A 153 -2.26 1.86 -3.69
C LEU A 153 -3.17 0.63 -3.75
N PHE A 154 -3.16 -0.16 -2.68
CA PHE A 154 -4.03 -1.32 -2.54
C PHE A 154 -5.22 -0.99 -1.64
N ASP A 155 -6.44 -1.24 -2.14
CA ASP A 155 -7.68 -1.20 -1.36
C ASP A 155 -8.25 -2.61 -1.04
N ARG A 156 -7.51 -3.65 -1.44
CA ARG A 156 -7.78 -5.06 -1.09
C ARG A 156 -6.55 -5.67 -0.43
N VAL A 157 -6.75 -6.30 0.72
CA VAL A 157 -5.73 -7.02 1.48
C VAL A 157 -6.31 -8.35 1.93
N ILE A 158 -5.50 -9.40 1.84
CA ILE A 158 -5.78 -10.74 2.35
C ILE A 158 -4.85 -10.99 3.53
#